data_AF-A0A7S2WIT7-F1
#
_entry.id   AF-A0A7S2WIT7-F1
#
_cell.length_a   1.000
_cell.length_b   1.000
_cell.length_c   1.000
_cell.angle_alpha   90.00
_cell.angle_beta   90.00
_cell.angle_gamma   90.00
#
_symmetry.space_group_name_H-M   'P 1'
#
loop_
_entity.id
_entity.type
_entity.pdbx_description
1 polymer ?
#
loop_
_entity_poly.entity_id
_entity_poly.type
_entity_poly.pdbx_seq_one_letter_code
_entity_poly.pdbx_strand_id
1 'polypeptide(L)'
;MDWPLDDVEFVSRLVHYADGNQNERKALFDYGPLIFPRLVGILCGGNAGLRAASLDALSRLVKVGGLGRMLVSALCGDRGMSSCDIVVRSECALGVSRVIQCCCVLSDREKEDIGWVRILPHLVRLCENGRTAQGAEQALVQLRSLMGTRAFYRRFTRALLAHQQAQISLEEEQKQDEDERKL
;
A
#
# COMPACT_ATOMS: atom_id res chain seq x y z
N MET A 1 -18.35 11.38 15.26
CA MET A 1 -19.03 10.29 14.52
C MET A 1 -18.32 9.02 14.90
N ASP A 2 -19.01 8.08 15.52
CA ASP A 2 -18.36 6.89 16.09
C ASP A 2 -18.29 5.79 15.04
N TRP A 3 -17.07 5.43 14.65
CA TRP A 3 -16.81 4.30 13.75
C TRP A 3 -17.00 2.97 14.52
N PRO A 4 -17.55 1.92 13.90
CA PRO A 4 -17.82 0.65 14.59
C PRO A 4 -16.57 0.07 15.23
N LEU A 5 -16.70 -0.50 16.42
CA LEU A 5 -15.63 -1.25 17.07
C LEU A 5 -15.51 -2.68 16.52
N ASP A 6 -16.59 -3.25 15.99
CA ASP A 6 -16.55 -4.54 15.31
C ASP A 6 -15.95 -4.42 13.91
N ASP A 7 -15.06 -5.34 13.53
CA ASP A 7 -14.33 -5.27 12.25
C ASP A 7 -15.23 -5.59 11.04
N VAL A 8 -16.23 -6.46 11.20
CA VAL A 8 -17.17 -6.79 10.12
C VAL A 8 -18.05 -5.57 9.82
N GLU A 9 -18.62 -4.97 10.86
CA GLU A 9 -19.44 -3.76 10.73
C GLU A 9 -18.60 -2.58 10.22
N PHE A 10 -17.36 -2.43 10.70
CA PHE A 10 -16.44 -1.39 10.25
C PHE A 10 -16.18 -1.47 8.74
N VAL A 11 -15.80 -2.64 8.22
CA VAL A 11 -15.54 -2.83 6.79
C VAL A 11 -16.81 -2.65 5.97
N SER A 12 -17.94 -3.16 6.46
CA SER A 12 -19.24 -2.97 5.81
C SER A 12 -19.63 -1.49 5.71
N ARG A 13 -19.38 -0.70 6.76
CA ARG A 13 -19.66 0.73 6.78
C ARG A 13 -18.77 1.51 5.80
N LEU A 14 -17.49 1.13 5.67
CA LEU A 14 -16.60 1.74 4.68
C LEU A 14 -17.10 1.52 3.24
N VAL A 15 -17.53 0.30 2.93
CA VAL A 15 -18.14 -0.04 1.63
C VAL A 15 -19.40 0.79 1.39
N HIS A 16 -20.30 0.82 2.38
CA HIS A 16 -21.54 1.60 2.30
C HIS A 16 -21.27 3.08 2.03
N TYR A 17 -20.30 3.68 2.73
CA TYR A 17 -19.97 5.10 2.57
C TYR A 17 -19.28 5.39 1.24
N ALA A 18 -18.51 4.44 0.70
CA ALA A 18 -17.87 4.58 -0.60
C ALA A 18 -18.92 4.64 -1.72
N ASP A 19 -19.94 3.79 -1.62
CA ASP A 19 -21.06 3.75 -2.59
C ASP A 19 -22.11 4.84 -2.32
N GLY A 20 -22.09 5.42 -1.12
CA GLY A 20 -23.04 6.37 -0.61
C GLY A 20 -23.06 7.75 -1.29
N ASN A 21 -23.80 8.66 -0.69
CA ASN A 21 -23.98 10.03 -1.13
C ASN A 21 -22.73 10.91 -0.84
N GLN A 22 -22.79 12.18 -1.27
CA GLN A 22 -21.67 13.11 -1.14
C GLN A 22 -21.25 13.37 0.32
N ASN A 23 -22.18 13.37 1.27
CA ASN A 23 -21.87 13.60 2.69
C ASN A 23 -21.14 12.39 3.29
N GLU A 24 -21.55 11.18 2.93
CA GLU A 24 -20.91 9.94 3.36
C GLU A 24 -19.49 9.82 2.79
N ARG A 25 -19.32 10.14 1.50
CA ARG A 25 -18.00 10.21 0.87
C ARG A 25 -17.12 11.30 1.48
N LYS A 26 -17.69 12.46 1.84
CA LYS A 26 -16.97 13.51 2.56
C LYS A 26 -16.48 13.03 3.92
N ALA A 27 -17.29 12.26 4.66
CA ALA A 27 -16.84 11.68 5.92
C ALA A 27 -15.62 10.74 5.73
N LEU A 28 -15.56 9.98 4.63
CA LEU A 28 -14.39 9.16 4.31
C LEU A 28 -13.13 10.00 4.07
N PHE A 29 -13.26 11.21 3.52
CA PHE A 29 -12.14 12.13 3.39
C PHE A 29 -11.69 12.72 4.73
N ASP A 30 -12.64 13.19 5.52
CA ASP A 30 -12.37 13.87 6.78
C ASP A 30 -11.73 12.91 7.80
N TYR A 31 -12.16 11.65 7.83
CA TYR A 31 -11.69 10.64 8.78
C TYR A 31 -10.73 9.60 8.19
N GLY A 32 -10.55 9.57 6.86
CA GLY A 32 -9.74 8.59 6.14
C GLY A 32 -8.36 8.33 6.75
N PRO A 33 -7.55 9.38 7.06
CA PRO A 33 -6.23 9.20 7.66
C PRO A 33 -6.24 8.45 9.01
N LEU A 34 -7.34 8.53 9.76
CA LEU A 34 -7.49 7.87 11.06
C LEU A 34 -7.98 6.42 10.92
N ILE A 35 -8.85 6.16 9.93
CA ILE A 35 -9.55 4.87 9.82
C ILE A 35 -8.91 3.90 8.82
N PHE A 36 -8.25 4.38 7.76
CA PHE A 36 -7.61 3.51 6.78
C PHE A 36 -6.47 2.66 7.35
N PRO A 37 -5.64 3.13 8.31
CA PRO A 37 -4.67 2.26 8.98
C PRO A 37 -5.30 1.07 9.69
N ARG A 38 -6.55 1.20 10.18
CA ARG A 38 -7.30 0.07 10.74
C ARG A 38 -7.73 -0.91 9.65
N LEU A 39 -8.24 -0.41 8.52
CA LEU A 39 -8.56 -1.26 7.37
C LEU A 39 -7.36 -2.09 6.92
N VAL A 40 -6.15 -1.50 6.91
CA VAL A 40 -4.90 -2.22 6.61
C VAL A 40 -4.62 -3.30 7.65
N GLY A 41 -4.82 -3.02 8.94
CA GLY A 41 -4.69 -4.02 10.00
C GLY A 41 -5.65 -5.21 9.82
N ILE A 42 -6.90 -4.95 9.43
CA ILE A 42 -7.89 -6.00 9.17
C ILE A 42 -7.52 -6.81 7.92
N LEU A 43 -7.08 -6.15 6.85
CA LEU A 43 -6.61 -6.78 5.62
C LEU A 43 -5.49 -7.80 5.90
N CYS A 44 -4.53 -7.40 6.72
CA CYS A 44 -3.37 -8.21 7.09
C CYS A 44 -3.67 -9.21 8.22
N GLY A 45 -4.89 -9.24 8.74
CA GLY A 45 -5.32 -10.19 9.74
C GLY A 45 -5.44 -11.61 9.18
N GLY A 46 -5.44 -12.61 10.08
CA GLY A 46 -5.55 -14.03 9.70
C GLY A 46 -6.94 -14.49 9.25
N ASN A 47 -7.97 -13.63 9.30
CA ASN A 47 -9.33 -14.01 8.93
C ASN A 47 -9.57 -13.80 7.43
N ALA A 48 -9.69 -14.89 6.68
CA ALA A 48 -9.88 -14.87 5.23
C ALA A 48 -11.12 -14.10 4.76
N GLY A 49 -12.22 -14.15 5.52
CA GLY A 49 -13.46 -13.43 5.19
C GLY A 49 -13.30 -11.92 5.33
N LEU A 50 -12.73 -11.47 6.46
CA LEU A 50 -12.43 -10.06 6.69
C LEU A 50 -11.37 -9.52 5.74
N ARG A 51 -10.38 -10.33 5.39
CA ARG A 51 -9.39 -10.02 4.37
C ARG A 51 -10.04 -9.76 3.01
N ALA A 52 -10.91 -10.67 2.56
CA ALA A 52 -11.64 -10.50 1.29
C ALA A 52 -12.54 -9.25 1.30
N ALA A 53 -13.26 -9.02 2.40
CA ALA A 53 -14.07 -7.81 2.57
C ALA A 53 -13.23 -6.53 2.56
N SER A 54 -12.03 -6.55 3.15
CA SER A 54 -11.12 -5.41 3.16
C SER A 54 -10.58 -5.11 1.76
N LEU A 55 -10.27 -6.13 0.97
CA LEU A 55 -9.90 -5.96 -0.44
C LEU A 55 -11.05 -5.40 -1.29
N ASP A 56 -12.29 -5.78 -1.02
CA ASP A 56 -13.47 -5.18 -1.66
C ASP A 56 -13.62 -3.71 -1.26
N ALA A 57 -13.50 -3.39 0.03
CA ALA A 57 -13.54 -2.02 0.53
C ALA A 57 -12.48 -1.14 -0.14
N LEU A 58 -11.21 -1.59 -0.22
CA LEU A 58 -10.14 -0.89 -0.93
C LEU A 58 -10.51 -0.61 -2.40
N SER A 59 -11.14 -1.57 -3.07
CA SER A 59 -11.53 -1.47 -4.48
C SER A 59 -12.62 -0.42 -4.75
N ARG A 60 -13.46 -0.14 -3.74
CA ARG A 60 -14.51 0.89 -3.80
C ARG A 60 -13.98 2.25 -3.36
N LEU A 61 -13.22 2.27 -2.26
CA LEU A 61 -12.64 3.50 -1.70
C LEU A 61 -11.71 4.20 -2.68
N VAL A 62 -10.90 3.48 -3.46
CA VAL A 62 -10.00 4.10 -4.45
C VAL A 62 -10.75 4.87 -5.55
N LYS A 63 -12.01 4.49 -5.82
CA LYS A 63 -12.86 5.13 -6.84
C LYS A 63 -13.52 6.40 -6.33
N VAL A 64 -13.53 6.60 -5.01
CA VAL A 64 -13.90 7.88 -4.43
C VAL A 64 -12.73 8.82 -4.67
N GLY A 65 -12.87 9.67 -5.69
CA GLY A 65 -11.81 10.59 -6.12
C GLY A 65 -11.22 11.32 -4.92
N GLY A 66 -9.89 11.48 -4.87
CA GLY A 66 -9.14 12.09 -3.77
C GLY A 66 -8.77 11.19 -2.58
N LEU A 67 -9.40 10.01 -2.41
CA LEU A 67 -9.01 9.07 -1.35
C LEU A 67 -7.79 8.22 -1.69
N GLY A 68 -7.51 8.00 -2.98
CA GLY A 68 -6.49 7.05 -3.40
C GLY A 68 -5.09 7.32 -2.82
N ARG A 69 -4.69 8.60 -2.69
CA ARG A 69 -3.42 8.97 -2.02
C ARG A 69 -3.39 8.57 -0.55
N MET A 70 -4.52 8.75 0.16
CA MET A 70 -4.63 8.40 1.58
C MET A 70 -4.57 6.88 1.76
N LEU A 71 -5.25 6.12 0.90
CA LEU A 71 -5.23 4.66 0.91
C LEU A 71 -3.82 4.11 0.66
N VAL A 72 -3.13 4.63 -0.35
CA VAL A 72 -1.75 4.25 -0.63
C VAL A 72 -0.84 4.64 0.53
N SER A 73 -1.04 5.81 1.14
CA SER A 73 -0.25 6.21 2.31
C SER A 73 -0.48 5.27 3.51
N ALA A 74 -1.71 4.80 3.73
CA ALA A 74 -2.01 3.84 4.79
C ALA A 74 -1.37 2.47 4.51
N LEU A 75 -1.47 1.98 3.26
CA LEU A 75 -0.83 0.72 2.82
C LEU A 75 0.70 0.77 2.90
N CYS A 76 1.31 1.94 2.66
CA CYS A 76 2.76 2.13 2.83
C CYS A 76 3.20 2.37 4.28
N GLY A 77 2.28 2.68 5.19
CA GLY A 77 2.60 3.09 6.56
C GLY A 77 3.20 1.98 7.43
N ASP A 78 3.44 2.31 8.70
CA ASP A 78 4.09 1.42 9.68
C ASP A 78 3.33 0.10 9.90
N ARG A 79 1.99 0.16 9.83
CA ARG A 79 1.12 -1.02 9.92
C ARG A 79 1.00 -1.80 8.61
N GLY A 80 1.60 -1.32 7.54
CA GLY A 80 1.52 -1.90 6.20
C GLY A 80 2.87 -2.33 5.66
N MET A 81 3.25 -1.84 4.47
CA MET A 81 4.48 -2.22 3.79
C MET A 81 5.78 -1.74 4.47
N SER A 82 5.69 -0.88 5.50
CA SER A 82 6.84 -0.53 6.35
C SER A 82 6.98 -1.42 7.59
N SER A 83 6.04 -2.35 7.81
CA SER A 83 6.09 -3.32 8.91
C SER A 83 7.35 -4.20 8.82
N CYS A 84 7.88 -4.59 9.97
CA CYS A 84 8.94 -5.60 10.04
C CYS A 84 8.44 -7.00 9.64
N ASP A 85 7.15 -7.28 9.81
CA ASP A 85 6.53 -8.55 9.46
C ASP A 85 6.39 -8.70 7.94
N ILE A 86 7.03 -9.73 7.39
CA ILE A 86 6.98 -10.02 5.95
C ILE A 86 5.58 -10.39 5.47
N VAL A 87 4.77 -11.07 6.29
CA VAL A 87 3.40 -11.47 5.94
C VAL A 87 2.53 -10.23 5.77
N VAL A 88 2.62 -9.28 6.70
CA VAL A 88 1.92 -7.98 6.62
C VAL A 88 2.32 -7.23 5.35
N ARG A 89 3.62 -7.16 5.05
CA ARG A 89 4.11 -6.48 3.85
C ARG A 89 3.60 -7.15 2.57
N SER A 90 3.56 -8.48 2.50
CA SER A 90 3.01 -9.24 1.37
C SER A 90 1.52 -9.00 1.17
N GLU A 91 0.73 -9.02 2.24
CA GLU A 91 -0.70 -8.76 2.17
C GLU A 91 -0.98 -7.31 1.75
N CYS A 92 -0.19 -6.35 2.21
CA CYS A 92 -0.28 -4.97 1.73
C CYS A 92 0.09 -4.83 0.25
N ALA A 93 1.08 -5.59 -0.24
CA ALA A 93 1.42 -5.58 -1.66
C ALA A 93 0.27 -6.11 -2.53
N LEU A 94 -0.46 -7.13 -2.06
CA LEU A 94 -1.70 -7.59 -2.69
C LEU A 94 -2.80 -6.53 -2.63
N GLY A 95 -2.96 -5.84 -1.49
CA GLY A 95 -3.87 -4.70 -1.35
C GLY A 95 -3.56 -3.59 -2.35
N VAL A 96 -2.28 -3.24 -2.51
CA VAL A 96 -1.81 -2.28 -3.52
C VAL A 96 -2.14 -2.75 -4.94
N SER A 97 -1.85 -4.02 -5.27
CA SER A 97 -2.22 -4.59 -6.56
C SER A 97 -3.71 -4.43 -6.83
N ARG A 98 -4.56 -4.72 -5.84
CA ARG A 98 -6.01 -4.54 -5.95
C ARG A 98 -6.40 -3.09 -6.19
N VAL A 99 -5.80 -2.14 -5.47
CA VAL A 99 -6.03 -0.70 -5.64
C VAL A 99 -5.66 -0.27 -7.07
N ILE A 100 -4.51 -0.69 -7.59
CA ILE A 100 -4.05 -0.35 -8.95
C ILE A 100 -5.03 -0.87 -10.01
N GLN A 101 -5.47 -2.13 -9.90
CA GLN A 101 -6.43 -2.73 -10.84
C GLN A 101 -7.73 -1.92 -10.94
N CYS A 102 -8.17 -1.34 -9.83
CA CYS A 102 -9.41 -0.59 -9.77
C CYS A 102 -9.28 0.86 -10.22
N CYS A 103 -8.06 1.34 -10.52
CA CYS A 103 -7.82 2.70 -11.01
C CYS A 103 -8.13 2.88 -12.50
N CYS A 104 -8.51 1.82 -13.24
CA CYS A 104 -8.83 1.92 -14.66
C CYS A 104 -10.02 2.86 -14.95
N VAL A 105 -10.94 3.01 -14.00
CA VAL A 105 -12.11 3.90 -14.10
C VAL A 105 -11.83 5.35 -13.73
N LEU A 106 -10.64 5.64 -13.18
CA LEU A 106 -10.24 6.98 -12.77
C LEU A 106 -9.76 7.80 -13.98
N SER A 107 -9.88 9.12 -13.88
CA SER A 107 -9.21 10.03 -14.81
C SER A 107 -7.69 9.94 -14.67
N ASP A 108 -6.95 10.36 -15.69
CA ASP A 108 -5.49 10.32 -15.65
C ASP A 108 -4.92 11.24 -14.57
N ARG A 109 -5.56 12.39 -14.33
CA ARG A 109 -5.22 13.30 -13.23
C ARG A 109 -5.36 12.61 -11.87
N GLU A 110 -6.47 11.93 -11.62
CA GLU A 110 -6.69 11.20 -10.36
C GLU A 110 -5.66 10.07 -10.19
N LYS A 111 -5.33 9.34 -11.26
CA LYS A 111 -4.28 8.32 -11.22
C LYS A 111 -2.94 8.92 -10.83
N GLU A 112 -2.57 10.07 -11.39
CA GLU A 112 -1.31 10.74 -11.07
C GLU A 112 -1.24 11.21 -9.60
N ASP A 113 -2.35 11.70 -9.06
CA ASP A 113 -2.45 12.25 -7.70
C ASP A 113 -2.32 11.20 -6.58
N ILE A 114 -2.51 9.91 -6.89
CA ILE A 114 -2.40 8.81 -5.91
C ILE A 114 -0.98 8.67 -5.35
N GLY A 115 0.04 9.12 -6.08
CA GLY A 115 1.43 9.13 -5.58
C GLY A 115 2.10 7.75 -5.61
N TRP A 116 1.86 6.96 -6.66
CA TRP A 116 2.40 5.61 -6.89
C TRP A 116 3.92 5.45 -6.66
N VAL A 117 4.68 6.54 -6.82
CA VAL A 117 6.13 6.56 -6.58
C VAL A 117 6.49 6.09 -5.18
N ARG A 118 5.63 6.36 -4.19
CA ARG A 118 5.84 5.96 -2.79
C ARG A 118 5.83 4.46 -2.58
N ILE A 119 5.21 3.70 -3.49
CA ILE A 119 5.06 2.25 -3.36
C ILE A 119 6.31 1.53 -3.87
N LEU A 120 6.98 2.09 -4.88
CA LEU A 120 8.09 1.42 -5.58
C LEU A 120 9.22 0.95 -4.64
N PRO A 121 9.72 1.73 -3.66
CA PRO A 121 10.76 1.25 -2.74
C PRO A 121 10.31 0.06 -1.89
N HIS A 122 9.02 -0.06 -1.57
CA HIS A 122 8.51 -1.22 -0.82
C HIS A 122 8.40 -2.45 -1.70
N LEU A 123 7.91 -2.30 -2.94
CA LEU A 123 7.77 -3.44 -3.86
C LEU A 123 9.14 -4.00 -4.26
N VAL A 124 10.12 -3.13 -4.53
CA VAL A 124 11.51 -3.55 -4.83
C VAL A 124 12.08 -4.40 -3.70
N ARG A 125 12.01 -3.89 -2.45
CA ARG A 125 12.45 -4.63 -1.25
C ARG A 125 11.76 -5.98 -1.08
N LEU A 126 10.47 -6.06 -1.41
CA LEU A 126 9.71 -7.30 -1.31
C LEU A 126 10.10 -8.31 -2.38
N CYS A 127 10.40 -7.87 -3.59
CA CYS A 127 10.80 -8.75 -4.69
C CYS A 127 12.14 -9.45 -4.44
N GLU A 128 13.03 -8.89 -3.62
CA GLU A 128 14.25 -9.58 -3.18
C GLU A 128 13.97 -10.77 -2.26
N ASN A 129 12.81 -10.78 -1.60
CA ASN A 129 12.38 -11.84 -0.70
C ASN A 129 11.57 -12.89 -1.47
N GLY A 130 12.26 -13.83 -2.13
CA GLY A 130 11.71 -14.74 -3.14
C GLY A 130 10.50 -15.61 -2.73
N ARG A 131 10.20 -15.81 -1.44
CA ARG A 131 9.03 -16.58 -0.98
C ARG A 131 7.73 -15.76 -0.94
N THR A 132 7.82 -14.43 -1.06
CA THR A 132 6.74 -13.49 -0.73
C THR A 132 6.53 -12.40 -1.80
N ALA A 133 7.13 -12.60 -2.98
CA ALA A 133 7.24 -11.60 -4.04
C ALA A 133 6.00 -11.51 -4.95
N GLN A 134 5.13 -12.53 -5.01
CA GLN A 134 4.06 -12.60 -6.02
C GLN A 134 3.16 -11.35 -6.05
N GLY A 135 2.70 -10.88 -4.88
CA GLY A 135 1.88 -9.66 -4.81
C GLY A 135 2.65 -8.40 -5.23
N ALA A 136 3.94 -8.34 -4.90
CA ALA A 136 4.79 -7.20 -5.25
C ALA A 136 5.12 -7.16 -6.75
N GLU A 137 5.45 -8.31 -7.34
CA GLU A 137 5.67 -8.46 -8.79
C GLU A 137 4.42 -8.10 -9.59
N GLN A 138 3.27 -8.61 -9.16
CA GLN A 138 1.99 -8.29 -9.78
C GLN A 138 1.68 -6.79 -9.70
N ALA A 139 1.91 -6.16 -8.55
CA ALA A 139 1.76 -4.72 -8.40
C ALA A 139 2.72 -3.93 -9.31
N LEU A 140 3.98 -4.35 -9.45
CA LEU A 140 4.95 -3.71 -10.36
C LEU A 140 4.51 -3.79 -11.82
N VAL A 141 4.05 -4.96 -12.27
CA VAL A 141 3.55 -5.15 -13.65
C VAL A 141 2.34 -4.25 -13.90
N GLN A 142 1.42 -4.15 -12.95
CA GLN A 142 0.24 -3.32 -13.07
C GLN A 142 0.56 -1.82 -13.03
N LEU A 143 1.51 -1.40 -12.18
CA LEU A 143 1.99 -0.02 -12.16
C LEU A 143 2.63 0.37 -13.50
N ARG A 144 3.39 -0.53 -14.11
CA ARG A 144 3.96 -0.29 -15.44
C ARG A 144 2.88 -0.01 -16.47
N SER A 145 1.80 -0.79 -16.45
CA SER A 145 0.66 -0.59 -17.34
C SER A 145 -0.09 0.71 -17.04
N LEU A 146 -0.27 1.05 -15.76
CA LEU A 146 -0.99 2.26 -15.34
C LEU A 146 -0.23 3.55 -15.67
N MET A 147 1.09 3.58 -15.47
CA MET A 147 1.92 4.78 -15.59
C MET A 147 2.55 4.95 -16.97
N GLY A 148 2.51 3.91 -17.80
CA GLY A 148 3.26 3.82 -19.03
C GLY A 148 4.73 3.45 -18.82
N THR A 149 5.26 2.69 -19.77
CA THR A 149 6.59 2.06 -19.72
C THR A 149 7.72 3.02 -19.39
N ARG A 150 7.78 4.18 -20.05
CA ARG A 150 8.88 5.14 -19.89
C ARG A 150 8.90 5.78 -18.51
N ALA A 151 7.73 6.22 -18.02
CA ALA A 151 7.62 6.87 -16.72
C ALA A 151 7.86 5.85 -15.58
N PHE A 152 7.34 4.63 -15.74
CA PHE A 152 7.59 3.52 -14.83
C PHE A 152 9.08 3.23 -14.69
N TYR A 153 9.80 2.92 -15.78
CA TYR A 153 11.22 2.55 -15.69
C TYR A 153 12.06 3.65 -15.06
N ARG A 154 11.84 4.92 -15.41
CA ARG A 154 12.57 6.04 -14.79
C ARG A 154 12.41 6.06 -13.26
N ARG A 155 11.20 5.82 -12.76
CA ARG A 155 10.89 5.85 -11.33
C ARG A 155 11.33 4.57 -10.63
N PHE A 156 11.16 3.42 -11.28
CA PHE A 156 11.61 2.12 -10.80
C PHE A 156 13.13 2.07 -10.64
N THR A 157 13.89 2.49 -11.65
CA THR A 157 15.35 2.54 -11.58
C THR A 157 15.84 3.42 -10.44
N ARG A 158 15.21 4.59 -10.21
CA ARG A 158 15.55 5.44 -9.06
C ARG A 158 15.29 4.76 -7.72
N ALA A 159 14.16 4.06 -7.59
CA ALA A 159 13.84 3.30 -6.38
C ALA A 159 14.84 2.14 -6.16
N LEU A 160 15.22 1.44 -7.22
CA LEU A 160 16.19 0.35 -7.18
C LEU A 160 17.58 0.84 -6.76
N LEU A 161 18.08 1.92 -7.37
CA LEU A 161 19.38 2.50 -7.03
C LEU A 161 19.40 3.01 -5.58
N ALA A 162 18.32 3.65 -5.13
CA ALA A 162 18.21 4.10 -3.74
C ALA A 162 18.23 2.93 -2.75
N HIS A 163 17.57 1.83 -3.10
CA HIS A 163 17.58 0.61 -2.29
C HIS A 163 18.98 -0.03 -2.23
N GLN A 164 19.66 -0.17 -3.37
CA GLN A 164 21.03 -0.68 -3.42
C GLN A 164 21.99 0.17 -2.58
N GLN A 165 21.90 1.50 -2.68
CA GLN A 165 22.72 2.39 -1.87
C GLN A 165 22.48 2.21 -0.37
N ALA A 166 21.21 2.03 0.04
CA ALA A 166 20.86 1.80 1.44
C ALA A 166 21.41 0.46 1.95
N GLN A 167 21.43 -0.60 1.13
CA GLN A 167 22.05 -1.88 1.51
C GLN A 167 23.56 -1.74 1.72
N ILE A 168 24.26 -1.04 0.83
CA ILE A 168 25.71 -0.81 0.95
C ILE A 168 26.03 -0.09 2.26
N SER A 169 25.30 0.99 2.58
CA SER A 169 25.53 1.74 3.82
C SER A 169 25.29 0.89 5.07
N LEU A 170 24.28 0.02 5.08
CA LEU A 170 24.03 -0.89 6.19
C LEU A 170 25.15 -1.93 6.37
N GLU A 171 25.71 -2.45 5.28
CA GLU A 171 26.84 -3.38 5.32
C GLU A 171 28.12 -2.72 5.84
N GLU A 172 28.33 -1.44 5.51
CA GLU A 172 29.48 -0.65 5.99
C GLU A 172 29.37 -0.36 7.49
N GLU A 173 28.19 0.03 7.98
CA GLU A 173 27.92 0.24 9.41
C GLU A 173 28.12 -1.04 10.22
N GLN A 174 27.60 -2.18 9.74
CA GLN A 174 27.76 -3.47 10.41
C GLN A 174 29.22 -3.93 10.50
N LYS A 175 30.04 -3.66 9.47
CA LYS A 175 31.47 -3.97 9.49
C LYS A 175 32.22 -3.11 10.51
N GLN A 176 31.89 -1.81 10.61
CA GLN A 176 32.50 -0.91 11.60
C GLN A 176 32.18 -1.36 13.03
N ASP A 177 30.91 -1.69 13.33
CA ASP A 177 30.48 -2.20 14.64
C ASP A 177 31.16 -3.53 15.00
N GLU A 178 31.38 -4.42 14.04
CA GLU A 178 32.08 -5.68 14.27
C GLU A 178 33.57 -5.50 14.54
N ASP A 179 34.21 -4.53 13.89
CA ASP A 179 35.62 -4.22 14.09
C ASP A 179 35.85 -3.53 15.44
N GLU A 180 34.92 -2.66 15.89
CA GLU A 180 34.95 -2.05 17.23
C GLU A 180 34.76 -3.06 18.37
N ARG A 181 33.96 -4.13 18.16
CA ARG A 181 33.77 -5.20 19.17
C ARG A 181 34.94 -6.18 19.27
N LYS A 182 35.88 -6.16 18.32
CA LYS A 182 37.07 -7.02 18.28
C LYS A 182 38.32 -6.36 18.89
N LEU A 183 38.22 -5.09 19.29
CA LEU A 183 39.25 -4.30 19.99
C LEU A 183 39.01 -4.27 21.50
#